data_AF-A0A437J4H0-F1
#
_entry.id   AF-A0A437J4H0-F1
#
_cell.length_a   1.000
_cell.length_b   1.000
_cell.length_c   1.000
_cell.angle_alpha   90.00
_cell.angle_beta   90.00
_cell.angle_gamma   90.00
#
_symmetry.space_group_name_H-M   'P 1'
#
loop_
_entity.id
_entity.type
_entity.pdbx_description
1 polymer ?
#
loop_
_entity_poly.entity_id
_entity_poly.type
_entity_poly.pdbx_seq_one_letter_code
_entity_poly.pdbx_strand_id
1 'polypeptide(L)'
;MLHEPLHARPDNTPLDMAGLLEILAHNSARPRYAFMVLNLIARAARPNGSAGPDVVQGGALIPLRDWLCDALTPMGHREPGRIALALRVRRDLEAAGSLPAEPEEAERVVEAETRARIRTSSKTNISRAVSDLVRAGMIVRHYQGYRVDHHNRGAQRQAVYTLTPVARRLLQPHSPPATVAPPMRQASLPFG
;
A
#
# COMPACT_ATOMS: atom_id res chain seq x y z
N MET A 1 -20.44 17.80 13.75
CA MET A 1 -19.32 17.28 14.58
C MET A 1 -18.04 17.51 13.80
N LEU A 2 -17.24 18.47 14.28
CA LEU A 2 -16.02 18.92 13.63
C LEU A 2 -14.94 17.87 13.83
N HIS A 3 -14.42 17.31 12.73
CA HIS A 3 -13.20 16.49 12.78
C HIS A 3 -12.03 17.44 13.00
N GLU A 4 -11.43 17.37 14.18
CA GLU A 4 -10.21 18.07 14.56
C GLU A 4 -9.05 17.58 13.66
N PRO A 5 -8.52 18.41 12.74
CA PRO A 5 -7.42 18.00 11.91
C PRO A 5 -6.10 18.27 12.64
N LEU A 6 -5.29 17.22 12.74
CA LEU A 6 -3.85 17.24 13.02
C LEU A 6 -3.45 18.12 14.22
N HIS A 7 -3.05 17.49 15.32
CA HIS A 7 -2.09 18.10 16.23
C HIS A 7 -0.85 18.49 15.42
N ALA A 8 -0.83 19.73 14.95
CA ALA A 8 0.36 20.41 14.50
C ALA A 8 1.31 20.39 15.70
N ARG A 9 2.38 19.60 15.61
CA ARG A 9 3.57 19.90 16.40
C ARG A 9 3.91 21.38 16.10
N PRO A 10 4.17 22.22 17.11
CA PRO A 10 4.45 23.66 16.93
C PRO A 10 5.78 23.93 16.20
N ASP A 11 6.47 22.89 15.77
CA ASP A 11 7.75 23.00 15.10
C ASP A 11 7.52 22.87 13.58
N ASN A 12 7.72 23.97 12.87
CA ASN A 12 7.67 24.10 11.42
C ASN A 12 8.79 23.29 10.70
N THR A 13 9.27 22.23 11.33
CA THR A 13 10.29 21.33 10.81
C THR A 13 9.63 20.49 9.70
N PRO A 14 10.18 20.51 8.47
CA PRO A 14 9.67 19.67 7.41
C PRO A 14 9.69 18.22 7.87
N LEU A 15 8.53 17.56 7.83
CA LEU A 15 8.43 16.14 8.18
C LEU A 15 9.39 15.36 7.29
N ASP A 16 10.30 14.61 7.91
CA ASP A 16 11.28 13.75 7.25
C ASP A 16 10.86 12.26 7.39
N MET A 17 11.70 11.35 6.88
CA MET A 17 11.40 9.92 6.92
C MET A 17 11.36 9.37 8.36
N ALA A 18 12.16 9.90 9.28
CA ALA A 18 12.15 9.49 10.67
C ALA A 18 10.85 9.92 11.35
N GLY A 19 10.44 11.17 11.17
CA GLY A 19 9.18 11.71 11.68
C GLY A 19 7.95 11.00 11.10
N LEU A 20 7.99 10.59 9.83
CA LEU A 20 6.93 9.76 9.25
C LEU A 20 6.81 8.41 9.99
N LEU A 21 7.94 7.74 10.23
CA LEU A 21 7.95 6.47 10.96
C LEU A 21 7.47 6.62 12.40
N GLU A 22 7.83 7.73 13.07
CA GLU A 22 7.29 8.06 14.40
C GLU A 22 5.77 8.21 14.36
N ILE A 23 5.24 9.02 13.45
CA ILE A 23 3.79 9.21 13.32
C ILE A 23 3.07 7.88 13.09
N LEU A 24 3.64 7.00 12.25
CA LEU A 24 3.07 5.67 11.99
C LEU A 24 3.16 4.76 13.22
N ALA A 25 4.25 4.82 13.99
CA ALA A 25 4.41 4.05 15.22
C ALA A 25 3.39 4.43 16.29
N HIS A 26 3.00 5.71 16.35
CA HIS A 26 1.97 6.19 17.27
C HIS A 26 0.55 5.86 16.81
N ASN A 27 0.30 5.79 15.49
CA ASN A 27 -1.04 5.65 14.94
C ASN A 27 -1.42 4.23 14.50
N SER A 28 -0.44 3.32 14.40
CA SER A 28 -0.65 1.94 13.96
C SER A 28 0.07 0.94 14.84
N ALA A 29 -0.61 -0.15 15.17
CA ALA A 29 0.03 -1.30 15.82
C ALA A 29 1.05 -2.02 14.91
N ARG A 30 1.06 -1.70 13.60
CA ARG A 30 1.95 -2.31 12.60
C ARG A 30 2.59 -1.22 11.73
N PRO A 31 3.48 -0.37 12.27
CA PRO A 31 4.00 0.80 11.57
C PRO A 31 4.73 0.48 10.27
N ARG A 32 5.50 -0.63 10.24
CA ARG A 32 6.17 -1.11 9.02
C ARG A 32 5.18 -1.47 7.92
N TYR A 33 4.10 -2.16 8.28
CA TYR A 33 3.06 -2.55 7.34
C TYR A 33 2.29 -1.33 6.82
N ALA A 34 1.94 -0.38 7.69
CA ALA A 34 1.31 0.88 7.30
C ALA A 34 2.21 1.68 6.34
N PHE A 35 3.51 1.77 6.64
CA PHE A 35 4.48 2.41 5.77
C PHE A 35 4.58 1.75 4.38
N MET A 36 4.56 0.42 4.33
CA MET A 36 4.56 -0.32 3.06
C MET A 36 3.30 -0.06 2.24
N VAL A 37 2.13 -0.10 2.87
CA VAL A 37 0.85 0.23 2.22
C VAL A 37 0.90 1.65 1.67
N LEU A 38 1.41 2.61 2.44
CA LEU A 38 1.56 4.00 2.01
C LEU A 38 2.47 4.12 0.77
N ASN A 39 3.61 3.43 0.75
CA ASN A 39 4.51 3.41 -0.41
C ASN A 39 3.86 2.79 -1.65
N LEU A 40 3.08 1.71 -1.49
CA LEU A 40 2.37 1.10 -2.61
C LEU A 40 1.28 2.03 -3.16
N ILE A 41 0.54 2.70 -2.28
CA ILE A 41 -0.44 3.73 -2.69
C ILE A 41 0.27 4.85 -3.45
N ALA A 42 1.43 5.32 -2.97
CA ALA A 42 2.21 6.35 -3.64
C ALA A 42 2.69 5.92 -5.03
N ARG A 43 3.13 4.67 -5.19
CA ARG A 43 3.51 4.11 -6.49
C ARG A 43 2.34 4.00 -7.47
N ALA A 44 1.14 3.73 -6.97
CA ALA A 44 -0.08 3.66 -7.76
C ALA A 44 -0.72 5.05 -8.00
N ALA A 45 -0.21 6.10 -7.36
CA ALA A 45 -0.77 7.44 -7.46
C ALA A 45 -0.43 8.08 -8.81
N ARG A 46 -1.43 8.71 -9.42
CA ARG A 46 -1.27 9.57 -10.60
C ARG A 46 -0.54 10.88 -10.22
N PRO A 47 -0.11 11.72 -11.19
CA PRO A 47 0.57 12.98 -10.90
C PRO A 47 -0.20 13.93 -9.97
N ASN A 48 -1.53 13.84 -9.96
CA ASN A 48 -2.40 14.60 -9.06
C ASN A 48 -2.37 14.09 -7.59
N GLY A 49 -1.72 12.95 -7.31
CA GLY A 49 -1.64 12.32 -5.99
C GLY A 49 -2.76 11.33 -5.67
N SER A 50 -3.70 11.07 -6.60
CA SER A 50 -4.77 10.09 -6.42
C SER A 50 -4.38 8.72 -6.96
N ALA A 51 -4.57 7.67 -6.15
CA ALA A 51 -4.47 6.28 -6.51
C ALA A 51 -5.88 5.65 -6.57
N GLY A 52 -6.20 5.01 -7.71
CA GLY A 52 -7.47 4.33 -7.93
C GLY A 52 -8.45 5.08 -8.87
N PRO A 53 -9.65 4.51 -9.11
CA PRO A 53 -10.14 3.25 -8.55
C PRO A 53 -9.40 2.01 -9.06
N ASP A 54 -8.84 2.11 -10.26
CA ASP A 54 -8.06 1.05 -10.91
C ASP A 54 -6.59 1.48 -11.08
N VAL A 55 -5.70 0.48 -11.06
CA VAL A 55 -4.27 0.59 -11.32
C VAL A 55 -3.97 -0.10 -12.65
N VAL A 56 -3.19 0.57 -13.50
CA VAL A 56 -2.74 -0.01 -14.77
C VAL A 56 -1.47 -0.82 -14.50
N GLN A 57 -1.54 -2.14 -14.70
CA GLN A 57 -0.39 -3.04 -14.59
C GLN A 57 -0.35 -3.99 -15.78
N GLY A 58 0.74 -3.97 -16.55
CA GLY A 58 0.90 -4.84 -17.72
C GLY A 58 -0.19 -4.67 -18.79
N GLY A 59 -0.78 -3.47 -18.89
CA GLY A 59 -1.88 -3.18 -19.82
C GLY A 59 -3.28 -3.55 -19.31
N ALA A 60 -3.41 -4.21 -18.16
CA ALA A 60 -4.68 -4.52 -17.54
C ALA A 60 -5.06 -3.46 -16.48
N LEU A 61 -6.37 -3.19 -16.37
CA LEU A 61 -6.95 -2.40 -15.28
C LEU A 61 -7.30 -3.33 -14.12
N ILE A 62 -6.59 -3.17 -13.00
CA ILE A 62 -6.79 -3.98 -11.79
C ILE A 62 -7.37 -3.07 -10.70
N PRO A 63 -8.46 -3.45 -10.00
CA PRO A 63 -8.97 -2.67 -8.88
C PRO A 63 -7.89 -2.43 -7.83
N LEU A 64 -7.76 -1.19 -7.34
CA LEU A 64 -6.68 -0.79 -6.42
C LEU A 64 -6.57 -1.69 -5.19
N ARG A 65 -7.71 -2.14 -4.65
CA ARG A 65 -7.73 -3.04 -3.49
C ARG A 65 -7.12 -4.40 -3.79
N ASP A 66 -7.43 -4.96 -4.95
CA ASP A 66 -6.93 -6.27 -5.35
C ASP A 66 -5.44 -6.16 -5.72
N TRP A 67 -5.06 -5.11 -6.43
CA TRP A 67 -3.66 -4.79 -6.70
C TRP A 67 -2.83 -4.64 -5.42
N LEU A 68 -3.34 -3.94 -4.38
CA LEU A 68 -2.66 -3.83 -3.08
C LEU A 68 -2.51 -5.19 -2.40
N CYS A 69 -3.52 -6.07 -2.48
CA CYS A 69 -3.44 -7.42 -1.92
C CYS A 69 -2.33 -8.23 -2.60
N ASP A 70 -2.25 -8.17 -3.92
CA ASP A 70 -1.28 -8.92 -4.71
C ASP A 70 0.14 -8.37 -4.51
N ALA A 71 0.31 -7.03 -4.52
CA ALA A 71 1.60 -6.38 -4.30
C ALA A 71 2.19 -6.66 -2.91
N LEU A 72 1.36 -6.90 -1.91
CA LEU A 72 1.79 -7.25 -0.54
C LEU A 72 2.05 -8.76 -0.34
N THR A 73 1.59 -9.62 -1.25
CA THR A 73 1.71 -11.08 -1.13
C THR A 73 3.18 -11.55 -1.07
N PRO A 74 4.10 -11.08 -1.95
CA PRO A 74 5.51 -11.47 -1.88
C PRO A 74 6.19 -11.06 -0.58
N MET A 75 5.74 -9.98 0.06
CA MET A 75 6.38 -9.46 1.28
C MET A 75 5.91 -10.15 2.56
N GLY A 76 4.72 -10.77 2.55
CA GLY A 76 4.27 -11.67 3.61
C GLY A 76 5.04 -13.00 3.67
N HIS A 77 5.87 -13.32 2.66
CA HIS A 77 6.61 -14.58 2.61
C HIS A 77 7.66 -14.72 3.70
N ARG A 78 8.23 -13.59 4.17
CA ARG A 78 9.32 -13.56 5.17
C ARG A 78 8.84 -13.22 6.59
N GLU A 79 7.54 -13.07 6.80
CA GLU A 79 7.01 -12.76 8.12
C GLU A 79 6.93 -14.06 8.96
N PRO A 80 7.46 -14.08 10.20
CA PRO A 80 7.31 -15.20 11.13
C PRO A 80 5.86 -15.65 11.31
N GLY A 81 4.91 -14.71 11.15
CA GLY A 81 3.48 -14.98 11.16
C GLY A 81 2.97 -15.85 10.02
N ARG A 82 3.57 -15.80 8.82
CA ARG A 82 3.21 -16.71 7.72
C ARG A 82 3.71 -18.12 7.99
N ILE A 83 4.94 -18.27 8.49
CA ILE A 83 5.49 -19.58 8.87
C ILE A 83 4.58 -20.21 9.94
N ALA A 84 4.22 -19.44 10.98
CA ALA A 84 3.28 -19.89 12.00
C ALA A 84 1.89 -20.23 11.43
N LEU A 85 1.40 -19.46 10.46
CA LEU A 85 0.13 -19.73 9.79
C LEU A 85 0.19 -20.99 8.92
N ALA A 86 1.25 -21.20 8.15
CA ALA A 86 1.44 -22.39 7.33
C ALA A 86 1.50 -23.66 8.20
N LEU A 87 2.23 -23.60 9.32
CA LEU A 87 2.27 -24.69 10.32
C LEU A 87 0.91 -24.95 10.96
N ARG A 88 0.06 -23.93 11.08
CA ARG A 88 -1.30 -24.08 11.60
C ARG A 88 -2.24 -24.66 10.54
N VAL A 89 -2.18 -24.15 9.30
CA VAL A 89 -2.95 -24.66 8.16
C VAL A 89 -2.66 -26.14 7.93
N ARG A 90 -1.39 -26.52 7.95
CA ARG A 90 -1.00 -27.93 7.82
C ARG A 90 -1.61 -28.79 8.93
N ARG A 91 -1.52 -28.36 10.19
CA ARG A 91 -2.16 -29.06 11.32
C ARG A 91 -3.68 -29.17 11.17
N ASP A 92 -4.33 -28.10 10.71
CA ASP A 92 -5.78 -28.10 10.47
C ASP A 92 -6.15 -29.10 9.36
N LEU A 93 -5.37 -29.17 8.27
CA LEU A 93 -5.58 -30.10 7.15
C LEU A 93 -5.30 -31.57 7.55
N GLU A 94 -4.26 -31.81 8.35
CA GLU A 94 -3.95 -33.12 8.94
C GLU A 94 -5.12 -33.57 9.84
N ALA A 95 -5.61 -32.69 10.72
CA ALA A 95 -6.74 -32.99 11.61
C ALA A 95 -8.05 -33.24 10.85
N ALA A 96 -8.25 -32.59 9.70
CA ALA A 96 -9.41 -32.77 8.84
C ALA A 96 -9.26 -33.96 7.85
N GLY A 97 -8.14 -34.69 7.89
CA GLY A 97 -7.87 -35.78 6.94
C GLY A 97 -7.82 -35.34 5.48
N SER A 98 -7.59 -34.04 5.23
CA SER A 98 -7.63 -33.41 3.91
C SER A 98 -6.23 -33.15 3.33
N LEU A 99 -5.18 -33.61 4.00
CA LEU A 99 -3.81 -33.52 3.53
C LEU A 99 -3.51 -34.71 2.59
N PRO A 100 -3.08 -34.47 1.33
CA PRO A 100 -2.62 -35.52 0.44
C PRO A 100 -1.47 -36.36 1.02
N ALA A 101 -1.38 -37.63 0.61
CA ALA A 101 -0.30 -38.52 1.02
C ALA A 101 1.03 -38.23 0.28
N GLU A 102 0.94 -37.64 -0.92
CA GLU A 102 2.11 -37.25 -1.71
C GLU A 102 2.70 -35.94 -1.14
N PRO A 103 3.99 -35.90 -0.76
CA PRO A 103 4.59 -34.74 -0.09
C PRO A 103 4.56 -33.44 -0.90
N GLU A 104 4.78 -33.46 -2.22
CA GLU A 104 4.77 -32.25 -3.04
C GLU A 104 3.37 -31.68 -3.23
N GLU A 105 2.36 -32.53 -3.34
CA GLU A 105 0.95 -32.18 -3.44
C GLU A 105 0.43 -31.68 -2.10
N ALA A 106 0.85 -32.29 -0.99
CA ALA A 106 0.58 -31.80 0.35
C ALA A 106 1.12 -30.38 0.56
N GLU A 107 2.36 -30.11 0.15
CA GLU A 107 2.94 -28.77 0.25
C GLU A 107 2.21 -27.77 -0.65
N ARG A 108 1.81 -28.18 -1.86
CA ARG A 108 1.00 -27.36 -2.78
C ARG A 108 -0.34 -26.97 -2.17
N VAL A 109 -1.04 -27.91 -1.53
CA VAL A 109 -2.33 -27.66 -0.87
C VAL A 109 -2.16 -26.75 0.34
N VAL A 110 -1.16 -26.99 1.19
CA VAL A 110 -0.85 -26.13 2.35
C VAL A 110 -0.53 -24.71 1.91
N GLU A 111 0.27 -24.55 0.87
CA GLU A 111 0.64 -23.25 0.32
C GLU A 111 -0.57 -22.53 -0.30
N ALA A 112 -1.43 -23.25 -1.02
CA ALA A 112 -2.65 -22.68 -1.59
C ALA A 112 -3.62 -22.19 -0.50
N GLU A 113 -3.87 -23.00 0.53
CA GLU A 113 -4.73 -22.64 1.67
C GLU A 113 -4.14 -21.51 2.51
N THR A 114 -2.83 -21.54 2.76
CA THR A 114 -2.12 -20.45 3.45
C THR A 114 -2.27 -19.15 2.67
N ARG A 115 -2.09 -19.19 1.35
CA ARG A 115 -2.28 -18.03 0.46
C ARG A 115 -3.73 -17.53 0.48
N ALA A 116 -4.72 -18.42 0.49
CA ALA A 116 -6.13 -18.05 0.57
C ALA A 116 -6.48 -17.36 1.90
N ARG A 117 -6.01 -17.90 3.04
CA ARG A 117 -6.22 -17.30 4.37
C ARG A 117 -5.48 -15.98 4.54
N ILE A 118 -4.28 -15.88 3.97
CA ILE A 118 -3.54 -14.60 3.88
C ILE A 118 -4.33 -13.61 3.05
N ARG A 119 -4.82 -13.97 1.86
CA ARG A 119 -5.59 -13.07 0.99
C ARG A 119 -6.85 -12.55 1.69
N THR A 120 -7.57 -13.41 2.41
CA THR A 120 -8.73 -13.01 3.22
C THR A 120 -8.34 -12.04 4.34
N SER A 121 -7.26 -12.33 5.05
CA SER A 121 -6.74 -11.46 6.12
C SER A 121 -6.15 -10.15 5.58
N SER A 122 -5.57 -10.17 4.39
CA SER A 122 -4.95 -9.02 3.72
C SER A 122 -5.96 -7.93 3.44
N LYS A 123 -7.20 -8.26 3.04
CA LYS A 123 -8.26 -7.26 2.85
C LYS A 123 -8.58 -6.51 4.15
N THR A 124 -8.69 -7.23 5.25
CA THR A 124 -8.92 -6.64 6.58
C THR A 124 -7.71 -5.85 7.07
N ASN A 125 -6.51 -6.38 6.88
CA ASN A 125 -5.26 -5.73 7.27
C ASN A 125 -5.00 -4.45 6.48
N ILE A 126 -5.22 -4.45 5.16
CA ILE A 126 -5.16 -3.26 4.31
C ILE A 126 -6.20 -2.24 4.78
N SER A 127 -7.44 -2.67 5.06
CA SER A 127 -8.47 -1.74 5.53
C SER A 127 -8.11 -1.09 6.86
N ARG A 128 -7.50 -1.83 7.78
CA ARG A 128 -6.98 -1.29 9.05
C ARG A 128 -5.81 -0.35 8.82
N ALA A 129 -4.81 -0.76 8.03
CA ALA A 129 -3.66 0.07 7.70
C ALA A 129 -4.06 1.39 7.02
N VAL A 130 -4.98 1.34 6.05
CA VAL A 130 -5.56 2.53 5.42
C VAL A 130 -6.27 3.41 6.44
N SER A 131 -6.98 2.83 7.42
CA SER A 131 -7.63 3.61 8.47
C SER A 131 -6.61 4.31 9.38
N ASP A 132 -5.51 3.63 9.73
CA ASP A 132 -4.41 4.22 10.50
C ASP A 132 -3.71 5.32 9.71
N LEU A 133 -3.52 5.16 8.39
CA LEU A 133 -2.95 6.17 7.51
C LEU A 133 -3.85 7.41 7.36
N VAL A 134 -5.18 7.22 7.33
CA VAL A 134 -6.14 8.32 7.36
C VAL A 134 -6.08 9.05 8.70
N ARG A 135 -6.02 8.31 9.82
CA ARG A 135 -5.87 8.90 11.17
C ARG A 135 -4.57 9.69 11.31
N ALA A 136 -3.48 9.16 10.74
CA ALA A 136 -2.18 9.82 10.68
C ALA A 136 -2.14 11.02 9.71
N GLY A 137 -3.20 11.31 8.96
CA GLY A 137 -3.25 12.42 8.00
C GLY A 137 -2.37 12.24 6.77
N MET A 138 -2.00 11.00 6.44
CA MET A 138 -1.12 10.69 5.30
C MET A 138 -1.90 10.50 3.99
N ILE A 139 -3.14 10.03 4.10
CA ILE A 139 -4.04 9.83 2.95
C ILE A 139 -5.46 10.29 3.26
N VAL A 140 -6.19 10.64 2.21
CA VAL A 140 -7.62 10.87 2.24
C VAL A 140 -8.32 9.77 1.45
N ARG A 141 -9.36 9.16 2.03
CA ARG A 141 -10.13 8.10 1.41
C ARG A 141 -11.40 8.65 0.78
N HIS A 142 -11.57 8.40 -0.52
CA HIS A 142 -12.78 8.71 -1.27
C HIS A 142 -13.29 7.44 -1.96
N TYR A 143 -14.51 7.53 -2.50
CA TYR A 143 -15.22 6.40 -3.08
C TYR A 143 -15.86 6.81 -4.40
N GLN A 144 -15.46 6.16 -5.50
CA GLN A 144 -15.97 6.40 -6.85
C GLN A 144 -16.85 5.23 -7.30
N GLY A 145 -17.94 5.51 -8.03
CA GLY A 145 -18.88 4.50 -8.54
C GLY A 145 -20.34 4.79 -8.21
N TYR A 146 -21.26 4.14 -8.93
CA TYR A 146 -22.71 4.35 -8.83
C TYR A 146 -23.30 3.70 -7.57
N ARG A 147 -24.18 4.42 -6.86
CA ARG A 147 -24.92 3.92 -5.69
C ARG A 147 -26.08 3.06 -6.18
N VAL A 148 -25.96 1.74 -6.10
CA VAL A 148 -27.13 0.86 -6.11
C VAL A 148 -27.27 0.30 -4.69
N ASP A 149 -28.43 0.52 -4.09
CA ASP A 149 -28.76 0.27 -2.69
C ASP A 149 -28.52 -1.19 -2.27
N HIS A 150 -27.99 -1.40 -1.06
CA HIS A 150 -28.52 -2.43 -0.16
C HIS A 150 -28.02 -2.30 1.28
N HIS A 151 -28.94 -2.57 2.21
CA HIS A 151 -28.77 -2.42 3.65
C HIS A 151 -27.76 -3.41 4.27
N ASN A 152 -27.15 -4.32 3.51
CA ASN A 152 -26.08 -5.24 3.96
C ASN A 152 -25.18 -5.83 2.85
N ARG A 153 -25.14 -5.26 1.62
CA ARG A 153 -24.14 -5.60 0.60
C ARG A 153 -23.64 -4.31 -0.04
N GLY A 154 -22.35 -4.04 0.13
CA GLY A 154 -21.73 -2.77 -0.22
C GLY A 154 -22.12 -2.30 -1.62
N ALA A 155 -22.60 -1.06 -1.71
CA ALA A 155 -22.63 -0.32 -2.96
C ALA A 155 -21.29 -0.52 -3.67
N GLN A 156 -21.29 -0.78 -4.98
CA GLN A 156 -20.13 -1.06 -5.85
C GLN A 156 -19.17 0.16 -5.98
N ARG A 157 -18.84 0.79 -4.85
CA ARG A 157 -18.01 1.96 -4.73
C ARG A 157 -16.58 1.50 -4.57
N GLN A 158 -15.77 1.80 -5.57
CA GLN A 158 -14.36 1.52 -5.56
C GLN A 158 -13.63 2.57 -4.73
N ALA A 159 -12.65 2.10 -3.94
CA ALA A 159 -11.88 2.97 -3.08
C ALA A 159 -10.84 3.75 -3.90
N VAL A 160 -10.78 5.05 -3.66
CA VAL A 160 -9.75 5.95 -4.21
C VAL A 160 -9.01 6.55 -3.02
N TYR A 161 -7.68 6.48 -3.03
CA TYR A 161 -6.85 7.05 -1.97
C TYR A 161 -6.07 8.23 -2.54
N THR A 162 -6.15 9.39 -1.89
CA THR A 162 -5.40 10.58 -2.29
C THR A 162 -4.32 10.85 -1.26
N LEU A 163 -3.06 10.92 -1.70
CA LEU A 163 -1.95 11.30 -0.83
C LEU A 163 -2.12 12.76 -0.38
N THR A 164 -1.88 13.04 0.90
CA THR A 164 -1.80 14.43 1.36
C THR A 164 -0.54 15.11 0.81
N PRO A 165 -0.49 16.45 0.74
CA PRO A 165 0.70 17.17 0.26
C PRO A 165 1.97 16.82 1.03
N VAL A 166 1.84 16.54 2.32
CA VAL A 166 2.94 16.10 3.19
C VAL A 166 3.46 14.73 2.75
N ALA A 167 2.59 13.73 2.66
CA ALA A 167 2.96 12.39 2.21
C ALA A 167 3.52 12.40 0.78
N ARG A 168 2.97 13.24 -0.09
CA ARG A 168 3.44 13.36 -1.48
C ARG A 168 4.85 13.93 -1.55
N ARG A 169 5.20 14.96 -0.78
CA ARG A 169 6.57 15.50 -0.74
C ARG A 169 7.59 14.47 -0.23
N LEU A 170 7.20 13.68 0.77
CA LEU A 170 8.05 12.65 1.38
C LEU A 170 8.30 11.45 0.48
N LEU A 171 7.28 11.04 -0.28
CA LEU A 171 7.30 9.81 -1.07
C LEU A 171 7.56 10.06 -2.56
N GLN A 172 7.54 11.32 -3.00
CA GLN A 172 8.09 11.66 -4.30
C GLN A 172 9.56 11.26 -4.30
N PRO A 173 10.02 10.46 -5.27
CA PRO A 173 11.44 10.34 -5.50
C PRO A 173 11.94 11.78 -5.68
N HIS A 174 12.89 12.20 -4.85
CA HIS A 174 13.68 13.38 -5.12
C HIS A 174 14.24 13.16 -6.53
N SER A 175 13.62 13.75 -7.56
CA SER A 175 14.33 13.94 -8.81
C SER A 175 15.55 14.74 -8.39
N PRO A 176 16.78 14.24 -8.65
CA PRO A 176 17.95 15.07 -8.42
C PRO A 176 17.67 16.41 -9.12
N PRO A 177 18.02 17.56 -8.52
CA PRO A 177 17.83 18.84 -9.18
C PRO A 177 18.41 18.69 -10.58
N ALA A 178 17.58 18.92 -11.60
CA ALA A 178 18.01 18.84 -12.98
C ALA A 178 19.34 19.59 -13.06
N THR A 179 20.42 18.85 -13.34
CA THR A 179 21.75 19.43 -13.44
C THR A 179 21.61 20.57 -14.42
N VAL A 180 21.72 21.81 -13.92
CA VAL A 180 21.70 23.00 -14.75
C VAL A 180 22.81 22.78 -15.77
N ALA A 181 22.44 22.49 -17.00
CA ALA A 181 23.40 22.30 -18.07
C ALA A 181 24.27 23.56 -18.10
N PRO A 182 25.60 23.45 -18.06
CA PRO A 182 26.45 24.62 -18.15
C PRO A 182 26.13 25.35 -19.46
N PRO A 183 26.11 26.70 -19.47
CA PRO A 183 25.80 27.45 -20.67
C PRO A 183 26.79 27.03 -21.78
N MET A 184 26.26 26.58 -22.91
CA MET A 184 27.04 26.29 -24.12
C MET A 184 27.91 27.52 -24.43
N ARG A 185 29.23 27.39 -24.28
CA ARG A 185 30.17 28.37 -24.82
C ARG A 185 30.02 28.33 -26.34
N GLN A 186 29.55 29.43 -26.91
CA GLN A 186 29.57 29.67 -28.35
C GLN A 186 31.03 29.54 -28.82
N ALA A 187 31.30 28.55 -29.66
CA ALA A 187 32.56 28.42 -30.36
C ALA A 187 32.63 29.55 -31.41
N SER A 188 33.59 30.45 -31.23
CA SER A 188 33.95 31.46 -32.23
C SER A 188 34.42 30.77 -33.51
N LEU A 189 33.80 31.12 -34.63
CA LEU A 189 34.26 30.73 -35.97
C LEU A 189 35.60 31.42 -36.28
N PRO A 190 36.55 30.75 -36.97
CA PRO A 190 37.75 31.41 -37.45
C PRO A 190 37.40 32.25 -38.68
N PHE A 191 37.71 33.55 -38.63
CA PHE A 191 37.83 34.39 -39.80
C PHE A 191 39.32 34.57 -40.12
N GLY A 192 39.67 34.36 -41.39
CA GLY A 192 40.80 35.00 -42.08
C GLY A 192 42.18 34.45 -41.79
#